data_AF-A0A2I0QEU3-F1
#
_entry.id   AF-A0A2I0QEU3-F1
#
_cell.length_a   1.000
_cell.length_b   1.000
_cell.length_c   1.000
_cell.angle_alpha   90.00
_cell.angle_beta   90.00
_cell.angle_gamma   90.00
#
_symmetry.space_group_name_H-M   'P 1'
#
loop_
_entity.id
_entity.type
_entity.pdbx_description
1 polymer ?
#
loop_
_entity_poly.entity_id
_entity_poly.type
_entity_poly.pdbx_seq_one_letter_code
_entity_poly.pdbx_strand_id
1 'polypeptide(L)'
;ILNEMGFANIIFTKKKATSNYYVQDKEYEIFSGGIEIADCGMYSRTALKNYNIPDALDVFNIGFGLERILMVRNNIGDVRKVLYPQFYEDVHLSAQEIAKSIGLLSVPETDDGRNIAGKIYETAKIHADEKSPCKFLCFEGNLMNRRIKISVFEDEENKNLLGPAALNEIYVLDGNIYGIPGDIEKFGEEGKNIKEKGIKANLNFLYAISNYFAKELENSVKEGRKGKFTFEIKMAKSPSDVNIVVKGRARRFISAENKRIVLKGPL
;
A
#
# COMPACT_ATOMS: atom_id res chain seq x y z
N ILE A 1 26.13 9.94 -30.41
CA ILE A 1 25.94 9.32 -29.08
C ILE A 1 25.39 10.31 -28.05
N LEU A 2 26.20 11.07 -27.29
CA LEU A 2 25.67 11.86 -26.15
C LEU A 2 24.63 12.93 -26.56
N ASN A 3 24.84 13.62 -27.69
CA ASN A 3 23.83 14.54 -28.24
C ASN A 3 22.52 13.84 -28.62
N GLU A 4 22.58 12.64 -29.19
CA GLU A 4 21.38 11.83 -29.54
C GLU A 4 20.65 11.35 -28.28
N MET A 5 21.38 11.20 -27.17
CA MET A 5 20.80 10.90 -25.85
C MET A 5 20.20 12.13 -25.16
N GLY A 6 20.25 13.30 -25.78
CA GLY A 6 19.65 14.54 -25.28
C GLY A 6 20.53 15.33 -24.32
N PHE A 7 21.82 15.02 -24.21
CA PHE A 7 22.75 15.81 -23.39
C PHE A 7 23.13 17.10 -24.12
N ALA A 8 23.06 18.22 -23.41
CA ALA A 8 23.57 19.52 -23.83
C ALA A 8 24.81 19.90 -22.99
N ASN A 9 25.63 20.83 -23.50
CA ASN A 9 26.81 21.37 -22.79
C ASN A 9 27.81 20.28 -22.35
N ILE A 10 28.29 19.49 -23.31
CA ILE A 10 29.30 18.45 -23.08
C ILE A 10 30.68 19.11 -23.07
N ILE A 11 31.46 18.88 -22.01
CA ILE A 11 32.80 19.45 -21.84
C ILE A 11 33.83 18.33 -21.85
N PHE A 12 34.80 18.42 -22.76
CA PHE A 12 35.95 17.52 -22.80
C PHE A 12 37.11 18.17 -22.05
N THR A 13 37.60 17.51 -21.01
CA THR A 13 38.72 17.97 -20.20
C THR A 13 39.85 16.97 -20.33
N LYS A 14 41.03 17.43 -20.77
CA LYS A 14 42.21 16.57 -20.80
C LYS A 14 42.58 16.15 -19.37
N LYS A 15 42.80 14.86 -19.16
CA LYS A 15 43.17 14.31 -17.86
C LYS A 15 44.60 14.70 -17.49
N LYS A 16 44.80 15.17 -16.25
CA LYS A 16 46.13 15.62 -15.77
C LYS A 16 47.12 14.46 -15.61
N ALA A 17 46.63 13.31 -15.17
CA ALA A 17 47.41 12.09 -15.01
C ALA A 17 46.87 11.05 -15.99
N THR A 18 47.63 10.76 -17.05
CA THR A 18 47.25 9.78 -18.05
C THR A 18 47.50 8.37 -17.54
N SER A 19 46.52 7.49 -17.71
CA SER A 19 46.61 6.07 -17.43
C SER A 19 47.65 5.39 -18.33
N ASN A 20 48.44 4.45 -17.81
CA ASN A 20 49.55 3.82 -18.54
C ASN A 20 49.14 3.08 -19.84
N TYR A 21 47.87 2.68 -19.93
CA TYR A 21 47.34 2.02 -21.12
C TYR A 21 46.90 3.01 -22.21
N TYR A 22 46.86 4.32 -21.95
CA TYR A 22 46.61 5.33 -22.96
C TYR A 22 47.89 6.08 -23.37
N VAL A 23 47.87 6.63 -24.58
CA VAL A 23 48.94 7.53 -25.06
C VAL A 23 48.92 8.80 -24.22
N GLN A 24 50.10 9.22 -23.76
CA GLN A 24 50.28 10.48 -23.03
C GLN A 24 49.58 11.63 -23.79
N ASP A 25 48.89 12.50 -23.03
CA ASP A 25 48.18 13.65 -23.59
C ASP A 25 46.99 13.33 -24.51
N LYS A 26 46.54 12.08 -24.58
CA LYS A 26 45.39 11.63 -25.38
C LYS A 26 44.29 10.93 -24.57
N GLU A 27 44.17 11.25 -23.27
CA GLU A 27 43.06 10.81 -22.41
C GLU A 27 42.24 12.02 -21.96
N TYR A 28 40.92 11.89 -22.03
CA TYR A 28 39.96 12.94 -21.77
C TYR A 28 38.81 12.44 -20.89
N GLU A 29 38.46 13.26 -19.91
CA GLU A 29 37.25 13.13 -19.10
C GLU A 29 36.13 13.98 -19.73
N ILE A 30 34.94 13.41 -19.85
CA ILE A 30 33.79 14.02 -20.53
C ILE A 30 32.72 14.34 -19.48
N PHE A 31 32.36 15.61 -19.36
CA PHE A 31 31.43 16.11 -18.35
C PHE A 31 30.13 16.62 -18.96
N SER A 32 29.02 16.45 -18.23
CA SER A 32 27.75 17.16 -18.46
C SER A 32 27.05 17.41 -17.12
N GLY A 33 26.40 18.57 -16.97
CA GLY A 33 25.75 18.95 -15.70
C GLY A 33 26.70 19.01 -14.50
N GLY A 34 28.01 19.21 -14.73
CA GLY A 34 29.03 19.19 -13.68
C GLY A 34 29.49 17.80 -13.22
N ILE A 35 29.00 16.72 -13.84
CA ILE A 35 29.35 15.33 -13.53
C ILE A 35 30.11 14.71 -14.70
N GLU A 36 31.18 13.98 -14.41
CA GLU A 36 31.91 13.18 -15.41
C GLU A 36 31.07 11.96 -15.81
N ILE A 37 30.66 11.88 -17.08
CA ILE A 37 29.76 10.84 -17.60
C ILE A 37 30.44 9.85 -18.54
N ALA A 38 31.66 10.15 -19.00
CA ALA A 38 32.47 9.26 -19.81
C ALA A 38 33.96 9.60 -19.72
N ASP A 39 34.80 8.62 -20.05
CA ASP A 39 36.25 8.76 -20.21
C ASP A 39 36.64 8.15 -21.56
N CYS A 40 37.53 8.82 -22.30
CA CYS A 40 38.00 8.31 -23.58
C CYS A 40 39.49 8.54 -23.78
N GLY A 41 40.09 7.72 -24.65
CA GLY A 41 41.47 7.91 -25.04
C GLY A 41 41.95 6.98 -26.14
N MET A 42 43.19 7.21 -26.59
CA MET A 42 43.87 6.37 -27.57
C MET A 42 44.79 5.39 -26.85
N TYR A 43 44.63 4.08 -27.06
CA TYR A 43 45.49 3.08 -26.41
C TYR A 43 46.97 3.27 -26.78
N SER A 44 47.86 3.09 -25.79
CA SER A 44 49.30 3.19 -25.97
C SER A 44 49.83 2.01 -26.78
N ARG A 45 50.90 2.24 -27.55
CA ARG A 45 51.55 1.18 -28.34
C ARG A 45 52.01 0.01 -27.47
N THR A 46 52.51 0.31 -26.27
CA THR A 46 52.90 -0.70 -25.28
C THR A 46 51.71 -1.59 -24.91
N ALA A 47 50.54 -1.01 -24.62
CA ALA A 47 49.35 -1.78 -24.29
C ALA A 47 48.85 -2.63 -25.47
N LEU A 48 48.80 -2.06 -26.68
CA LEU A 48 48.35 -2.74 -27.88
C LEU A 48 49.24 -3.95 -28.25
N LYS A 49 50.56 -3.82 -28.09
CA LYS A 49 51.52 -4.90 -28.35
C LYS A 49 51.31 -6.12 -27.47
N ASN A 50 50.90 -5.93 -26.21
CA ASN A 50 50.59 -7.04 -25.30
C ASN A 50 49.46 -7.94 -25.81
N TYR A 51 48.65 -7.46 -26.74
CA TYR A 51 47.53 -8.19 -27.36
C TYR A 51 47.74 -8.45 -28.87
N ASN A 52 48.97 -8.32 -29.38
CA ASN A 52 49.33 -8.54 -30.79
C ASN A 52 48.53 -7.67 -31.80
N ILE A 53 48.13 -6.47 -31.39
CA ILE A 53 47.47 -5.52 -32.29
C ILE A 53 48.54 -4.84 -33.16
N PRO A 54 48.42 -4.86 -34.50
CA PRO A 54 49.43 -4.32 -35.42
C PRO A 54 49.80 -2.85 -35.19
N ASP A 55 51.09 -2.52 -35.38
CA ASP A 55 51.63 -1.15 -35.23
C ASP A 55 51.02 -0.13 -36.20
N ALA A 56 50.42 -0.57 -37.31
CA ALA A 56 49.71 0.30 -38.24
C ALA A 56 48.32 0.74 -37.75
N LEU A 57 47.77 0.11 -36.71
CA LEU A 57 46.41 0.37 -36.22
C LEU A 57 46.44 1.20 -34.94
N ASP A 58 45.75 2.34 -34.95
CA ASP A 58 45.43 3.09 -33.74
C ASP A 58 44.05 2.67 -33.22
N VAL A 59 43.91 2.54 -31.90
CA VAL A 59 42.64 2.14 -31.28
C VAL A 59 42.17 3.22 -30.33
N PHE A 60 40.99 3.76 -30.62
CA PHE A 60 40.25 4.68 -29.75
C PHE A 60 39.32 3.89 -28.84
N ASN A 61 39.29 4.24 -27.56
CA ASN A 61 38.36 3.70 -26.58
C ASN A 61 37.55 4.83 -25.95
N ILE A 62 36.26 4.56 -25.70
CA ILE A 62 35.39 5.42 -24.91
C ILE A 62 34.51 4.57 -24.01
N GLY A 63 34.54 4.87 -22.72
CA GLY A 63 33.70 4.22 -21.71
C GLY A 63 32.66 5.20 -21.18
N PHE A 64 31.39 4.79 -21.18
CA PHE A 64 30.29 5.57 -20.62
C PHE A 64 29.92 5.06 -19.22
N GLY A 65 29.84 5.97 -18.25
CA GLY A 65 29.32 5.65 -16.91
C GLY A 65 27.80 5.70 -16.92
N LEU A 66 27.14 4.56 -17.18
CA LEU A 66 25.69 4.48 -17.32
C LEU A 66 24.96 5.05 -16.10
N GLU A 67 25.41 4.73 -14.89
CA GLU A 67 24.82 5.20 -13.65
C GLU A 67 24.86 6.73 -13.54
N ARG A 68 26.00 7.35 -13.89
CA ARG A 68 26.16 8.81 -13.86
C ARG A 68 25.35 9.49 -14.95
N ILE A 69 25.26 8.88 -16.13
CA ILE A 69 24.38 9.32 -17.22
C ILE A 69 22.91 9.33 -16.74
N LEU A 70 22.47 8.25 -16.08
CA LEU A 70 21.12 8.16 -15.51
C LEU A 70 20.90 9.18 -14.39
N MET A 71 21.89 9.42 -13.54
CA MET A 71 21.83 10.45 -12.50
C MET A 71 21.61 11.84 -13.09
N VAL A 72 22.40 12.25 -14.08
CA VAL A 72 22.27 13.56 -14.74
C VAL A 72 20.92 13.68 -15.45
N ARG A 73 20.52 12.64 -16.20
CA ARG A 73 19.27 12.66 -16.99
C ARG A 73 18.01 12.73 -16.12
N ASN A 74 18.01 12.07 -14.97
CA ASN A 74 16.86 12.02 -14.07
C ASN A 74 16.95 13.02 -12.91
N ASN A 75 18.00 13.86 -12.89
CA ASN A 75 18.29 14.79 -11.79
C ASN A 75 18.35 14.09 -10.41
N ILE A 76 18.99 12.91 -10.35
CA ILE A 76 19.13 12.09 -9.14
C ILE A 76 20.54 12.29 -8.58
N GLY A 77 20.62 12.85 -7.36
CA GLY A 77 21.91 13.12 -6.69
C GLY A 77 22.56 11.91 -5.98
N ASP A 78 21.88 10.76 -5.89
CA ASP A 78 22.35 9.57 -5.20
C ASP A 78 22.23 8.32 -6.08
N VAL A 79 23.37 7.71 -6.43
CA VAL A 79 23.42 6.52 -7.28
C VAL A 79 22.63 5.33 -6.71
N ARG A 80 22.47 5.26 -5.39
CA ARG A 80 21.70 4.20 -4.73
C ARG A 80 20.21 4.27 -5.07
N LYS A 81 19.68 5.47 -5.32
CA LYS A 81 18.30 5.66 -5.80
C LYS A 81 18.13 5.20 -7.25
N VAL A 82 19.17 5.30 -8.07
CA VAL A 82 19.18 4.78 -9.45
C VAL A 82 19.20 3.25 -9.46
N LEU A 83 20.08 2.65 -8.66
CA LEU A 83 20.31 1.19 -8.67
C LEU A 83 19.31 0.41 -7.80
N TYR A 84 18.85 1.02 -6.70
CA TYR A 84 18.03 0.37 -5.69
C TYR A 84 16.85 1.23 -5.24
N PRO A 85 16.00 1.75 -6.15
CA PRO A 85 14.90 2.65 -5.81
C PRO A 85 13.98 2.06 -4.73
N GLN A 86 13.77 0.73 -4.72
CA GLN A 86 12.96 0.03 -3.72
C GLN A 86 13.39 0.23 -2.25
N PHE A 87 14.65 0.63 -2.00
CA PHE A 87 15.18 0.86 -0.66
C PHE A 87 15.38 2.34 -0.32
N TYR A 88 15.39 3.23 -1.32
CA TYR A 88 15.82 4.62 -1.17
C TYR A 88 14.85 5.65 -1.76
N GLU A 89 13.83 5.24 -2.51
CA GLU A 89 12.70 6.10 -2.85
C GLU A 89 11.62 5.99 -1.77
N ASP A 90 11.07 7.15 -1.40
CA ASP A 90 9.86 7.22 -0.59
C ASP A 90 8.75 6.52 -1.37
N VAL A 91 8.19 5.46 -0.80
CA VAL A 91 7.14 4.66 -1.45
C VAL A 91 5.87 5.49 -1.51
N HIS A 92 5.77 6.46 -2.41
CA HIS A 92 4.55 7.25 -2.55
C HIS A 92 3.42 6.36 -3.04
N LEU A 93 2.45 6.09 -2.16
CA LEU A 93 1.22 5.41 -2.54
C LEU A 93 0.12 6.44 -2.75
N SER A 94 -0.54 6.33 -3.89
CA SER A 94 -1.78 7.04 -4.15
C SER A 94 -2.88 6.61 -3.18
N ALA A 95 -3.87 7.49 -2.96
CA ALA A 95 -5.04 7.16 -2.14
C ALA A 95 -5.77 5.90 -2.66
N GLN A 96 -5.79 5.69 -3.98
CA GLN A 96 -6.36 4.51 -4.63
C GLN A 96 -5.59 3.23 -4.30
N GLU A 97 -4.26 3.27 -4.30
CA GLU A 97 -3.44 2.12 -3.92
C GLU A 97 -3.60 1.76 -2.45
N ILE A 98 -3.66 2.77 -1.57
CA ILE A 98 -3.93 2.55 -0.15
C ILE A 98 -5.33 1.96 0.03
N ALA A 99 -6.36 2.52 -0.62
CA ALA A 99 -7.73 2.00 -0.52
C ALA A 99 -7.82 0.53 -0.96
N LYS A 100 -7.16 0.16 -2.07
CA LYS A 100 -7.08 -1.25 -2.54
C LYS A 100 -6.32 -2.17 -1.59
N SER A 101 -5.46 -1.64 -0.73
CA SER A 101 -4.72 -2.42 0.26
C SER A 101 -5.52 -2.72 1.53
N ILE A 102 -6.65 -2.03 1.74
CA ILE A 102 -7.55 -2.25 2.88
C ILE A 102 -8.39 -3.49 2.59
N GLY A 103 -8.44 -4.41 3.53
CA GLY A 103 -9.24 -5.63 3.41
C GLY A 103 -9.67 -6.17 4.76
N LEU A 104 -10.28 -7.35 4.73
CA LEU A 104 -10.68 -8.08 5.92
C LEU A 104 -9.53 -8.93 6.47
N LEU A 105 -9.40 -9.01 7.79
CA LEU A 105 -8.42 -9.86 8.47
C LEU A 105 -8.84 -11.33 8.39
N SER A 106 -10.11 -11.60 8.67
CA SER A 106 -10.72 -12.93 8.72
C SER A 106 -12.01 -12.94 7.90
N VAL A 107 -12.20 -13.98 7.10
CA VAL A 107 -13.41 -14.21 6.30
C VAL A 107 -13.84 -15.67 6.42
N PRO A 108 -15.15 -15.98 6.33
CA PRO A 108 -15.64 -17.36 6.30
C PRO A 108 -15.06 -18.09 5.07
N GLU A 109 -14.71 -19.37 5.27
CA GLU A 109 -14.12 -20.19 4.20
C GLU A 109 -15.21 -20.84 3.35
N THR A 110 -16.36 -21.12 3.96
CA THR A 110 -17.51 -21.77 3.30
C THR A 110 -18.46 -20.76 2.67
N ASP A 111 -19.16 -21.18 1.61
CA ASP A 111 -20.22 -20.37 0.99
C ASP A 111 -21.40 -20.16 1.93
N ASP A 112 -21.73 -21.15 2.77
CA ASP A 112 -22.72 -21.00 3.85
C ASP A 112 -22.31 -19.90 4.83
N GLY A 113 -21.04 -19.88 5.25
CA GLY A 113 -20.50 -18.83 6.12
C GLY A 113 -20.58 -17.44 5.48
N ARG A 114 -20.27 -17.31 4.18
CA ARG A 114 -20.41 -16.04 3.44
C ARG A 114 -21.87 -15.60 3.34
N ASN A 115 -22.79 -16.52 3.09
CA ASN A 115 -24.22 -16.24 3.07
C ASN A 115 -24.71 -15.77 4.45
N ILE A 116 -24.28 -16.45 5.53
CA ILE A 116 -24.57 -16.05 6.91
C ILE A 116 -24.07 -14.63 7.19
N ALA A 117 -22.82 -14.31 6.82
CA ALA A 117 -22.28 -12.96 6.96
C ALA A 117 -23.16 -11.92 6.24
N GLY A 118 -23.59 -12.22 5.01
CA GLY A 118 -24.51 -11.37 4.25
C GLY A 118 -25.86 -11.18 4.97
N LYS A 119 -26.46 -12.26 5.48
CA LYS A 119 -27.74 -12.20 6.21
C LYS A 119 -27.64 -11.37 7.49
N ILE A 120 -26.57 -11.52 8.25
CA ILE A 120 -26.31 -10.71 9.45
C ILE A 120 -26.20 -9.23 9.06
N TYR A 121 -25.40 -8.91 8.05
CA TYR A 121 -25.22 -7.55 7.56
C TYR A 121 -26.55 -6.91 7.14
N GLU A 122 -27.35 -7.59 6.31
CA GLU A 122 -28.62 -7.05 5.83
C GLU A 122 -29.63 -6.84 6.97
N THR A 123 -29.82 -7.84 7.84
CA THR A 123 -30.75 -7.72 8.98
C THR A 123 -30.33 -6.60 9.94
N ALA A 124 -29.04 -6.55 10.31
CA ALA A 124 -28.54 -5.52 11.21
C ALA A 124 -28.64 -4.11 10.61
N LYS A 125 -28.38 -3.98 9.30
CA LYS A 125 -28.49 -2.70 8.60
C LYS A 125 -29.94 -2.21 8.50
N ILE A 126 -30.90 -3.10 8.22
CA ILE A 126 -32.33 -2.74 8.14
C ILE A 126 -32.84 -2.25 9.49
N HIS A 127 -32.44 -2.89 10.57
CA HIS A 127 -32.91 -2.59 11.92
C HIS A 127 -31.94 -1.71 12.73
N ALA A 128 -31.00 -1.03 12.07
CA ALA A 128 -29.88 -0.34 12.73
C ALA A 128 -30.31 0.66 13.82
N ASP A 129 -31.39 1.41 13.55
CA ASP A 129 -31.90 2.46 14.42
C ASP A 129 -33.07 2.02 15.33
N GLU A 130 -33.40 0.72 15.33
CA GLU A 130 -34.45 0.18 16.20
C GLU A 130 -34.09 0.34 17.67
N LYS A 131 -35.03 0.84 18.48
CA LYS A 131 -34.81 1.11 19.90
C LYS A 131 -34.69 -0.20 20.70
N SER A 132 -33.69 -0.25 21.56
CA SER A 132 -33.48 -1.37 22.48
C SER A 132 -34.43 -1.32 23.69
N PRO A 133 -34.74 -2.47 24.32
CA PRO A 133 -34.23 -3.80 24.01
C PRO A 133 -34.90 -4.41 22.77
N CYS A 134 -34.10 -4.97 21.86
CA CYS A 134 -34.60 -5.49 20.59
C CYS A 134 -33.81 -6.73 20.13
N LYS A 135 -34.45 -7.60 19.34
CA LYS A 135 -33.84 -8.83 18.82
C LYS A 135 -34.45 -9.25 17.49
N PHE A 136 -33.60 -9.47 16.50
CA PHE A 136 -34.01 -9.81 15.14
C PHE A 136 -33.34 -11.10 14.66
N LEU A 137 -34.11 -12.00 14.06
CA LEU A 137 -33.61 -13.24 13.49
C LEU A 137 -32.94 -12.97 12.13
N CYS A 138 -31.66 -13.29 11.99
CA CYS A 138 -30.91 -13.12 10.75
C CYS A 138 -30.90 -14.38 9.89
N PHE A 139 -30.74 -15.54 10.54
CA PHE A 139 -30.59 -16.82 9.87
C PHE A 139 -31.08 -17.96 10.75
N GLU A 140 -31.80 -18.91 10.15
CA GLU A 140 -32.10 -20.22 10.73
C GLU A 140 -31.88 -21.27 9.64
N GLY A 141 -31.00 -22.23 9.89
CA GLY A 141 -30.60 -23.20 8.87
C GLY A 141 -29.48 -24.10 9.34
N ASN A 142 -28.83 -24.78 8.39
CA ASN A 142 -27.70 -25.66 8.69
C ASN A 142 -26.38 -25.01 8.32
N LEU A 143 -25.35 -25.22 9.15
CA LEU A 143 -23.95 -24.96 8.84
C LEU A 143 -23.17 -26.24 9.18
N MET A 144 -22.53 -26.87 8.19
CA MET A 144 -21.79 -28.14 8.36
C MET A 144 -22.60 -29.21 9.10
N ASN A 145 -23.83 -29.49 8.63
CA ASN A 145 -24.78 -30.44 9.22
C ASN A 145 -25.22 -30.14 10.66
N ARG A 146 -25.04 -28.90 11.13
CA ARG A 146 -25.56 -28.43 12.42
C ARG A 146 -26.61 -27.38 12.21
N ARG A 147 -27.79 -27.60 12.81
CA ARG A 147 -28.85 -26.59 12.83
C ARG A 147 -28.44 -25.45 13.75
N ILE A 148 -28.44 -24.24 13.21
CA ILE A 148 -28.06 -23.00 13.90
C ILE A 148 -29.16 -21.96 13.74
N LYS A 149 -29.23 -21.06 14.73
CA LYS A 149 -30.13 -19.92 14.74
C LYS A 149 -29.33 -18.70 15.18
N ILE A 150 -29.30 -17.67 14.35
CA ILE A 150 -28.49 -16.47 14.56
C ILE A 150 -29.42 -15.26 14.65
N SER A 151 -29.26 -14.48 15.71
CA SER A 151 -29.98 -13.22 15.90
C SER A 151 -29.01 -12.11 16.26
N VAL A 152 -29.31 -10.90 15.79
CA VAL A 152 -28.72 -9.65 16.30
C VAL A 152 -29.64 -9.06 17.36
N PHE A 153 -29.07 -8.48 18.40
CA PHE A 153 -29.83 -7.96 19.54
C PHE A 153 -29.04 -6.88 20.28
N GLU A 154 -29.76 -6.02 21.00
CA GLU A 154 -29.24 -5.11 22.02
C GLU A 154 -30.19 -5.22 23.22
N ASP A 155 -29.62 -5.51 24.39
CA ASP A 155 -30.37 -5.76 25.63
C ASP A 155 -30.42 -4.50 26.51
N GLU A 156 -29.46 -3.58 26.39
CA GLU A 156 -29.41 -2.36 27.21
C GLU A 156 -30.46 -1.34 26.75
N GLU A 157 -31.34 -0.90 27.64
CA GLU A 157 -32.38 0.09 27.34
C GLU A 157 -31.82 1.45 26.86
N ASN A 158 -32.63 2.20 26.11
CA ASN A 158 -32.34 3.56 25.64
C ASN A 158 -31.16 3.67 24.65
N LYS A 159 -30.86 2.59 23.94
CA LYS A 159 -29.92 2.56 22.80
C LYS A 159 -30.65 2.22 21.50
N ASN A 160 -29.89 2.17 20.42
CA ASN A 160 -30.31 1.57 19.16
C ASN A 160 -29.67 0.18 19.02
N LEU A 161 -30.17 -0.65 18.10
CA LEU A 161 -29.57 -1.96 17.80
C LEU A 161 -28.08 -1.88 17.48
N LEU A 162 -27.69 -0.86 16.70
CA LEU A 162 -26.29 -0.62 16.34
C LEU A 162 -25.78 0.68 16.95
N GLY A 163 -24.51 0.67 17.35
CA GLY A 163 -23.80 1.87 17.74
C GLY A 163 -23.63 2.83 16.56
N PRO A 164 -23.46 4.14 16.83
CA PRO A 164 -23.47 5.16 15.79
C PRO A 164 -22.31 5.05 14.80
N ALA A 165 -21.25 4.30 15.12
CA ALA A 165 -20.12 4.07 14.21
C ALA A 165 -20.19 2.73 13.44
N ALA A 166 -21.16 1.86 13.73
CA ALA A 166 -21.24 0.53 13.11
C ALA A 166 -21.37 0.57 11.58
N LEU A 167 -21.99 1.63 11.05
CA LEU A 167 -22.17 1.83 9.61
C LEU A 167 -21.10 2.74 8.98
N ASN A 168 -20.03 3.07 9.71
CA ASN A 168 -18.97 3.92 9.17
C ASN A 168 -18.31 3.25 7.96
N GLU A 169 -18.21 4.02 6.89
CA GLU A 169 -17.55 3.67 5.64
C GLU A 169 -16.08 4.07 5.70
N ILE A 170 -15.22 3.28 5.06
CA ILE A 170 -13.78 3.51 5.09
C ILE A 170 -13.35 4.37 3.90
N TYR A 171 -12.66 5.47 4.19
CA TYR A 171 -12.12 6.41 3.22
C TYR A 171 -10.61 6.60 3.39
N VAL A 172 -9.94 6.93 2.29
CA VAL A 172 -8.53 7.31 2.25
C VAL A 172 -8.38 8.74 1.74
N LEU A 173 -7.71 9.60 2.51
CA LEU A 173 -7.38 10.97 2.09
C LEU A 173 -5.97 11.32 2.58
N ASP A 174 -5.13 11.86 1.69
CA ASP A 174 -3.77 12.33 1.97
C ASP A 174 -2.88 11.30 2.69
N GLY A 175 -3.05 10.02 2.35
CA GLY A 175 -2.32 8.90 2.94
C GLY A 175 -2.90 8.38 4.26
N ASN A 176 -3.91 9.05 4.82
CA ASN A 176 -4.59 8.64 6.04
C ASN A 176 -5.83 7.79 5.74
N ILE A 177 -6.22 6.94 6.68
CA ILE A 177 -7.41 6.08 6.60
C ILE A 177 -8.41 6.50 7.66
N TYR A 178 -9.66 6.73 7.29
CA TYR A 178 -10.72 7.22 8.16
C TYR A 178 -11.97 6.35 8.09
N GLY A 179 -12.64 6.16 9.23
CA GLY A 179 -13.99 5.62 9.31
C GLY A 179 -14.99 6.75 9.43
N ILE A 180 -15.75 7.02 8.38
CA ILE A 180 -16.66 8.16 8.28
C ILE A 180 -18.11 7.66 8.23
N PRO A 181 -19.03 8.21 9.03
CA PRO A 181 -20.44 7.84 8.96
C PRO A 181 -21.05 8.04 7.57
N GLY A 182 -22.07 7.25 7.26
CA GLY A 182 -22.88 7.43 6.05
C GLY A 182 -23.56 8.81 6.02
N ASP A 183 -23.94 9.32 7.19
CA ASP A 183 -24.56 10.63 7.38
C ASP A 183 -23.50 11.72 7.63
N ILE A 184 -23.43 12.70 6.72
CA ILE A 184 -22.39 13.74 6.67
C ILE A 184 -22.56 14.73 7.83
N GLU A 185 -23.79 14.94 8.30
CA GLU A 185 -24.06 15.93 9.36
C GLU A 185 -23.40 15.55 10.70
N LYS A 186 -23.19 14.26 10.93
CA LYS A 186 -22.62 13.73 12.18
C LYS A 186 -21.12 13.98 12.36
N PHE A 187 -20.41 14.41 11.32
CA PHE A 187 -18.94 14.50 11.31
C PHE A 187 -18.38 15.88 10.91
N GLY A 188 -19.25 16.88 10.77
CA GLY A 188 -18.86 18.26 10.48
C GLY A 188 -18.13 18.44 9.14
N GLU A 189 -17.45 19.57 8.99
CA GLU A 189 -16.78 19.95 7.74
C GLU A 189 -15.62 19.00 7.38
N GLU A 190 -14.91 18.44 8.36
CA GLU A 190 -13.80 17.52 8.12
C GLU A 190 -14.28 16.22 7.46
N GLY A 191 -15.34 15.60 7.99
CA GLY A 191 -15.90 14.39 7.39
C GLY A 191 -16.50 14.63 6.00
N LYS A 192 -17.10 15.81 5.78
CA LYS A 192 -17.58 16.22 4.46
C LYS A 192 -16.42 16.29 3.46
N ASN A 193 -15.32 16.95 3.81
CA ASN A 193 -14.13 17.04 2.97
C ASN A 193 -13.53 15.65 2.67
N ILE A 194 -13.47 14.75 3.66
CA ILE A 194 -13.00 13.37 3.46
C ILE A 194 -13.90 12.60 2.50
N LYS A 195 -15.22 12.77 2.59
CA LYS A 195 -16.17 12.06 1.73
C LYS A 195 -16.17 12.58 0.29
N GLU A 196 -15.96 13.89 0.11
CA GLU A 196 -15.91 14.55 -1.21
C GLU A 196 -14.59 14.30 -1.95
N LYS A 197 -13.45 14.35 -1.26
CA LYS A 197 -12.12 14.27 -1.88
C LYS A 197 -11.44 12.92 -1.69
N GLY A 198 -11.85 12.15 -0.68
CA GLY A 198 -11.24 10.87 -0.35
C GLY A 198 -11.68 9.73 -1.27
N ILE A 199 -10.86 8.69 -1.31
CA ILE A 199 -11.16 7.46 -2.05
C ILE A 199 -11.81 6.45 -1.11
N LYS A 200 -13.01 5.98 -1.47
CA LYS A 200 -13.75 4.95 -0.75
C LYS A 200 -13.11 3.57 -0.93
N ALA A 201 -12.91 2.84 0.16
CA ALA A 201 -12.33 1.49 0.15
C ALA A 201 -13.39 0.37 -0.03
N ASN A 202 -14.65 0.72 -0.30
CA ASN A 202 -15.79 -0.19 -0.49
C ASN A 202 -16.00 -1.20 0.65
N LEU A 203 -15.73 -0.76 1.88
CA LEU A 203 -15.93 -1.53 3.11
C LEU A 203 -16.56 -0.60 4.17
N ASN A 204 -17.34 -1.19 5.07
CA ASN A 204 -17.83 -0.54 6.28
C ASN A 204 -17.65 -1.48 7.48
N PHE A 205 -17.78 -0.96 8.70
CA PHE A 205 -17.52 -1.73 9.92
C PHE A 205 -18.49 -2.91 10.05
N LEU A 206 -19.79 -2.70 9.85
CA LEU A 206 -20.80 -3.76 9.96
C LEU A 206 -20.50 -4.94 9.01
N TYR A 207 -20.10 -4.67 7.78
CA TYR A 207 -19.73 -5.70 6.80
C TYR A 207 -18.51 -6.50 7.27
N ALA A 208 -17.49 -5.81 7.78
CA ALA A 208 -16.28 -6.45 8.28
C ALA A 208 -16.56 -7.31 9.54
N ILE A 209 -17.36 -6.80 10.46
CA ILE A 209 -17.80 -7.50 11.69
C ILE A 209 -18.67 -8.71 11.36
N SER A 210 -19.60 -8.57 10.41
CA SER A 210 -20.48 -9.68 9.99
C SER A 210 -19.67 -10.85 9.41
N ASN A 211 -18.63 -10.55 8.62
CA ASN A 211 -17.69 -11.56 8.13
C ASN A 211 -16.88 -12.18 9.26
N TYR A 212 -16.47 -11.38 10.25
CA TYR A 212 -15.73 -11.90 11.40
C TYR A 212 -16.57 -12.85 12.24
N PHE A 213 -17.81 -12.45 12.58
CA PHE A 213 -18.76 -13.30 13.29
C PHE A 213 -18.96 -14.64 12.57
N ALA A 214 -19.21 -14.60 11.25
CA ALA A 214 -19.44 -15.81 10.47
C ALA A 214 -18.20 -16.71 10.47
N LYS A 215 -17.00 -16.15 10.37
CA LYS A 215 -15.75 -16.91 10.46
C LYS A 215 -15.58 -17.57 11.84
N GLU A 216 -15.82 -16.84 12.92
CA GLU A 216 -15.72 -17.39 14.28
C GLU A 216 -16.78 -18.46 14.54
N LEU A 217 -18.00 -18.27 14.05
CA LEU A 217 -19.04 -19.29 14.11
C LEU A 217 -18.63 -20.56 13.34
N GLU A 218 -18.06 -20.40 12.15
CA GLU A 218 -17.60 -21.50 11.32
C GLU A 218 -16.47 -22.28 12.01
N ASN A 219 -15.49 -21.58 12.60
CA ASN A 219 -14.43 -22.19 13.40
C ASN A 219 -15.00 -22.94 14.62
N SER A 220 -15.93 -22.33 15.34
CA SER A 220 -16.61 -22.94 16.51
C SER A 220 -17.34 -24.23 16.14
N VAL A 221 -18.03 -24.25 14.99
CA VAL A 221 -18.71 -25.45 14.46
C VAL A 221 -17.69 -26.52 14.05
N LYS A 222 -16.61 -26.16 13.36
CA LYS A 222 -15.52 -27.08 12.96
C LYS A 222 -14.86 -27.76 14.16
N GLU A 223 -14.60 -27.01 15.22
CA GLU A 223 -14.04 -27.52 16.48
C GLU A 223 -15.03 -28.36 17.30
N GLY A 224 -16.28 -28.42 16.85
CA GLY A 224 -17.29 -29.25 17.45
C GLY A 224 -17.99 -28.64 18.66
N ARG A 225 -17.76 -27.36 18.98
CA ARG A 225 -18.39 -26.65 20.10
C ARG A 225 -19.92 -26.61 19.94
N LYS A 226 -20.63 -26.68 21.05
CA LYS A 226 -22.11 -26.69 21.12
C LYS A 226 -22.58 -25.66 22.16
N GLY A 227 -23.81 -25.19 22.00
CA GLY A 227 -24.44 -24.25 22.94
C GLY A 227 -24.51 -22.82 22.41
N LYS A 228 -24.78 -21.87 23.32
CA LYS A 228 -24.91 -20.45 22.98
C LYS A 228 -23.54 -19.88 22.61
N PHE A 229 -23.46 -19.29 21.43
CA PHE A 229 -22.32 -18.48 20.98
C PHE A 229 -22.76 -17.01 21.01
N THR A 230 -22.01 -16.18 21.73
CA THR A 230 -22.26 -14.74 21.81
C THR A 230 -20.98 -14.02 21.42
N PHE A 231 -21.14 -13.02 20.57
CA PHE A 231 -20.06 -12.23 20.01
C PHE A 231 -20.50 -10.77 20.07
N GLU A 232 -19.67 -9.93 20.67
CA GLU A 232 -19.97 -8.52 20.91
C GLU A 232 -18.69 -7.71 20.71
N ILE A 233 -18.82 -6.55 20.06
CA ILE A 233 -17.76 -5.55 19.99
C ILE A 233 -18.38 -4.22 20.40
N LYS A 234 -18.03 -3.71 21.58
CA LYS A 234 -18.61 -2.46 22.11
C LYS A 234 -18.03 -1.19 21.48
N MET A 235 -16.76 -1.24 21.10
CA MET A 235 -16.00 -0.06 20.65
C MET A 235 -14.83 -0.48 19.77
N ALA A 236 -14.69 0.15 18.60
CA ALA A 236 -13.49 0.07 17.78
C ALA A 236 -12.40 1.00 18.35
N LYS A 237 -11.22 0.46 18.67
CA LYS A 237 -10.03 1.24 19.08
C LYS A 237 -8.92 1.14 18.03
N SER A 238 -8.90 0.05 17.28
CA SER A 238 -7.95 -0.30 16.24
C SER A 238 -8.65 -0.94 15.04
N PRO A 239 -8.02 -0.96 13.84
CA PRO A 239 -8.59 -1.64 12.68
C PRO A 239 -8.91 -3.12 12.92
N SER A 240 -8.10 -3.83 13.71
CA SER A 240 -8.31 -5.24 14.01
C SER A 240 -9.58 -5.51 14.81
N ASP A 241 -10.01 -4.56 15.66
CA ASP A 241 -11.23 -4.72 16.47
C ASP A 241 -12.48 -4.88 15.60
N VAL A 242 -12.46 -4.29 14.41
CA VAL A 242 -13.53 -4.35 13.40
C VAL A 242 -13.16 -5.24 12.21
N ASN A 243 -12.20 -6.16 12.39
CA ASN A 243 -11.78 -7.12 11.37
C ASN A 243 -11.20 -6.49 10.09
N ILE A 244 -10.55 -5.33 10.22
CA ILE A 244 -9.92 -4.61 9.10
C ILE A 244 -8.39 -4.72 9.18
N VAL A 245 -7.76 -4.94 8.03
CA VAL A 245 -6.30 -4.98 7.87
C VAL A 245 -5.86 -4.11 6.70
N VAL A 246 -4.75 -3.41 6.88
CA VAL A 246 -4.02 -2.70 5.81
C VAL A 246 -2.86 -3.58 5.37
N LYS A 247 -2.89 -4.05 4.11
CA LYS A 247 -1.97 -5.07 3.61
C LYS A 247 -0.69 -4.49 3.02
N GLY A 248 0.39 -5.27 3.09
CA GLY A 248 1.61 -5.07 2.32
C GLY A 248 2.32 -3.73 2.57
N ARG A 249 2.78 -3.11 1.48
CA ARG A 249 3.57 -1.86 1.50
C ARG A 249 2.82 -0.66 2.08
N ALA A 250 1.48 -0.66 2.05
CA ALA A 250 0.68 0.46 2.54
C ALA A 250 0.82 0.69 4.04
N ARG A 251 0.94 -0.38 4.84
CA ARG A 251 1.16 -0.23 6.29
C ARG A 251 2.52 0.40 6.60
N ARG A 252 3.56 0.05 5.83
CA ARG A 252 4.89 0.64 5.97
C ARG A 252 4.88 2.11 5.55
N PHE A 253 4.26 2.42 4.42
CA PHE A 253 4.07 3.80 3.95
C PHE A 253 3.40 4.68 5.01
N ILE A 254 2.26 4.23 5.55
CA ILE A 254 1.52 4.98 6.58
C ILE A 254 2.43 5.30 7.77
N SER A 255 3.23 4.34 8.23
CA SER A 255 4.14 4.55 9.34
C SER A 255 5.34 5.44 9.00
N ALA A 256 5.93 5.29 7.81
CA ALA A 256 7.11 6.07 7.39
C ALA A 256 6.75 7.55 7.18
N GLU A 257 5.58 7.82 6.59
CA GLU A 257 5.07 9.16 6.29
C GLU A 257 4.27 9.80 7.43
N ASN A 258 4.32 9.20 8.65
CA ASN A 258 3.56 9.65 9.82
C ASN A 258 2.06 9.86 9.56
N LYS A 259 1.45 9.02 8.72
CA LYS A 259 0.02 9.02 8.43
C LYS A 259 -0.76 8.27 9.50
N ARG A 260 -2.07 8.53 9.57
CA ARG A 260 -2.96 8.03 10.62
C ARG A 260 -3.96 7.01 10.10
N ILE A 261 -4.31 6.07 10.97
CA ILE A 261 -5.45 5.16 10.78
C ILE A 261 -6.46 5.46 11.89
N VAL A 262 -7.56 6.08 11.52
CA VAL A 262 -8.63 6.55 12.41
C VAL A 262 -9.89 5.73 12.14
N LEU A 263 -9.84 4.46 12.54
CA LEU A 263 -10.97 3.53 12.49
C LEU A 263 -11.44 3.27 13.93
N LYS A 264 -12.24 4.18 14.49
CA LYS A 264 -12.63 4.16 15.90
C LYS A 264 -14.09 4.57 16.06
N GLY A 265 -14.71 4.14 17.16
CA GLY A 265 -16.06 4.55 17.54
C GLY A 265 -16.90 3.41 18.14
N PRO A 266 -18.02 3.74 18.81
CA PRO A 266 -18.92 2.76 19.40
C PRO A 266 -19.73 2.05 18.30
N LEU A 267 -19.79 0.73 18.39
CA LEU A 267 -20.36 -0.17 17.37
C LEU A 267 -21.64 -0.82 17.86
#